data_AF-A0A542UIV3-F1
#
_entry.id   AF-A0A542UIV3-F1
#
_cell.length_a   1.000
_cell.length_b   1.000
_cell.length_c   1.000
_cell.angle_alpha   90.00
_cell.angle_beta   90.00
_cell.angle_gamma   90.00
#
_symmetry.space_group_name_H-M   'P 1'
#
loop_
_entity.id
_entity.type
_entity.pdbx_description
1 polymer ?
#
loop_
_entity_poly.entity_id
_entity_poly.type
_entity_poly.pdbx_seq_one_letter_code
_entity_poly.pdbx_strand_id
1 'polypeptide(L)'
;MQHPDFELYDNVGRDADQITAARYGIATRDDLLRWAKRDAEPFLAQHPLPKQDLPSPDLRPYLDALAAAETPAQASAITRHLLDAAEPVLQAVSDYLVAAARWRGQNRGAEPGSPPKMLMAAASRSLSVLAIADQADLAALRAAYDPAPTPPTPPHRPTGPGLPPASPGTPPAGPTHSR
;
A
#
# COMPACT_ATOMS: atom_id res chain seq x y z
N MET A 1 -5.22 -13.84 -37.02
CA MET A 1 -6.22 -14.90 -36.76
C MET A 1 -7.35 -14.27 -35.99
N GLN A 2 -8.58 -14.31 -36.53
CA GLN A 2 -9.78 -13.87 -35.81
C GLN A 2 -10.08 -14.92 -34.73
N HIS A 3 -10.17 -14.49 -33.46
CA HIS A 3 -10.61 -15.36 -32.37
C HIS A 3 -12.16 -15.37 -32.35
N PRO A 4 -12.79 -16.55 -32.36
CA PRO A 4 -14.24 -16.70 -32.59
C PRO A 4 -15.14 -16.19 -31.46
N ASP A 5 -14.58 -15.63 -30.39
CA ASP A 5 -15.31 -15.34 -29.15
C ASP A 5 -15.92 -13.92 -29.10
N PHE A 6 -15.75 -13.10 -30.14
CA PHE A 6 -16.35 -11.77 -30.24
C PHE A 6 -17.65 -11.79 -31.05
N GLU A 7 -18.71 -12.41 -30.54
CA GLU A 7 -20.05 -12.12 -31.06
C GLU A 7 -20.47 -10.72 -30.59
N LEU A 8 -20.41 -9.76 -31.50
CA LEU A 8 -20.71 -8.34 -31.27
C LEU A 8 -22.14 -8.09 -30.75
N TYR A 9 -23.05 -9.04 -30.95
CA TYR A 9 -24.49 -8.83 -30.79
C TYR A 9 -25.14 -9.58 -29.61
N ASP A 10 -24.43 -10.45 -28.89
CA ASP A 10 -24.97 -11.09 -27.68
C ASP A 10 -24.45 -10.43 -26.39
N ASN A 11 -25.24 -9.49 -25.85
CA ASN A 11 -24.89 -8.69 -24.67
C ASN A 11 -25.66 -9.10 -23.40
N VAL A 12 -26.44 -10.18 -23.42
CA VAL A 12 -27.25 -10.59 -22.26
C VAL A 12 -26.36 -11.29 -21.23
N GLY A 13 -26.24 -10.72 -20.02
CA GLY A 13 -25.46 -11.31 -18.92
C GLY A 13 -23.99 -10.90 -18.87
N ARG A 14 -23.54 -9.94 -19.69
CA ARG A 14 -22.16 -9.43 -19.64
C ARG A 14 -21.92 -8.54 -18.42
N ASP A 15 -20.78 -8.72 -17.77
CA ASP A 15 -20.31 -7.82 -16.73
C ASP A 15 -19.75 -6.50 -17.32
N ALA A 16 -19.50 -5.51 -16.46
CA ALA A 16 -19.06 -4.18 -16.87
C ALA A 16 -17.71 -4.21 -17.63
N ASP A 17 -16.84 -5.17 -17.31
CA ASP A 17 -15.54 -5.34 -17.95
C ASP A 17 -15.71 -5.89 -19.36
N GLN A 18 -16.60 -6.86 -19.57
CA GLN A 18 -16.94 -7.42 -20.88
C GLN A 18 -17.62 -6.38 -21.80
N ILE A 19 -18.48 -5.52 -21.27
CA ILE A 19 -19.12 -4.43 -22.04
C ILE A 19 -18.06 -3.42 -22.49
N THR A 20 -17.16 -3.04 -21.58
CA THR A 20 -16.07 -2.10 -21.87
C THR A 20 -15.10 -2.70 -22.88
N ALA A 21 -14.71 -3.96 -22.70
CA ALA A 21 -13.81 -4.67 -23.59
C ALA A 21 -14.37 -4.78 -25.01
N ALA A 22 -15.65 -5.12 -25.16
CA ALA A 22 -16.34 -5.17 -26.44
C ALA A 22 -16.40 -3.80 -27.13
N ARG A 23 -16.63 -2.71 -26.36
CA ARG A 23 -16.67 -1.33 -26.90
C ARG A 23 -15.34 -0.89 -27.50
N TYR A 24 -14.21 -1.35 -26.94
CA TYR A 24 -12.87 -1.00 -27.41
C TYR A 24 -12.19 -2.09 -28.25
N GLY A 25 -12.88 -3.21 -28.50
CA GLY A 25 -12.34 -4.34 -29.25
C GLY A 25 -11.12 -4.99 -28.58
N ILE A 26 -11.06 -4.98 -27.26
CA ILE A 26 -9.96 -5.57 -26.47
C ILE A 26 -10.41 -6.84 -25.76
N ALA A 27 -9.46 -7.70 -25.40
CA ALA A 27 -9.73 -8.91 -24.60
C ALA A 27 -9.98 -8.54 -23.14
N THR A 28 -10.84 -9.30 -22.45
CA THR A 28 -10.99 -9.18 -20.99
C THR A 28 -9.80 -9.81 -20.25
N ARG A 29 -9.70 -9.55 -18.94
CA ARG A 29 -8.74 -10.23 -18.07
C ARG A 29 -8.87 -11.75 -18.17
N ASP A 30 -10.10 -12.26 -18.12
CA ASP A 30 -10.35 -13.70 -18.11
C ASP A 30 -10.05 -14.33 -19.47
N ASP A 31 -10.26 -13.62 -20.57
CA ASP A 31 -9.84 -14.07 -21.91
C ASP A 31 -8.32 -14.23 -21.99
N LEU A 32 -7.57 -13.21 -21.55
CA LEU A 32 -6.11 -13.24 -21.53
C LEU A 32 -5.58 -14.41 -20.69
N LEU A 33 -6.17 -14.66 -19.52
CA LEU A 33 -5.79 -15.77 -18.64
C LEU A 33 -6.16 -17.14 -19.24
N ARG A 34 -7.35 -17.27 -19.85
CA ARG A 34 -7.79 -18.50 -20.51
C ARG A 34 -6.89 -18.86 -21.68
N TRP A 35 -6.55 -17.89 -22.53
CA TRP A 35 -5.64 -18.09 -23.65
C TRP A 35 -4.23 -18.46 -23.17
N ALA A 36 -3.68 -17.73 -22.18
CA ALA A 36 -2.38 -18.05 -21.60
C ALA A 36 -2.34 -19.45 -20.99
N LYS A 37 -3.39 -19.87 -20.27
CA LYS A 37 -3.51 -21.21 -19.70
C LYS A 37 -3.48 -22.29 -20.77
N ARG A 38 -4.28 -22.13 -21.83
CA ARG A 38 -4.32 -23.07 -22.97
C ARG A 38 -2.95 -23.19 -23.61
N ASP A 39 -2.30 -22.07 -23.90
CA ASP A 39 -1.03 -22.06 -24.63
C ASP A 39 0.14 -22.58 -23.77
N ALA A 40 0.06 -22.42 -22.44
CA ALA A 40 1.04 -22.93 -21.48
C ALA A 40 0.82 -24.40 -21.09
N GLU A 41 -0.31 -25.02 -21.43
CA GLU A 41 -0.67 -26.38 -20.99
C GLU A 41 0.41 -27.44 -21.36
N PRO A 42 0.91 -27.51 -22.62
CA PRO A 42 1.95 -28.48 -22.97
C PRO A 42 3.27 -28.23 -22.21
N PHE A 43 3.59 -26.96 -21.95
CA PHE A 43 4.79 -26.59 -21.20
C PHE A 43 4.68 -27.01 -19.74
N LEU A 44 3.54 -26.75 -19.08
CA LEU A 44 3.31 -27.15 -17.70
C LEU A 44 3.19 -28.67 -17.52
N ALA A 45 2.80 -29.40 -18.57
CA ALA A 45 2.85 -30.86 -18.56
C ALA A 45 4.29 -31.40 -18.52
N GLN A 46 5.23 -30.71 -19.18
CA GLN A 46 6.66 -31.05 -19.19
C GLN A 46 7.42 -30.48 -17.97
N HIS A 47 6.90 -29.40 -17.39
CA HIS A 47 7.47 -28.70 -16.25
C HIS A 47 6.41 -28.56 -15.12
N PRO A 48 6.05 -29.68 -14.46
CA PRO A 48 5.01 -29.64 -13.44
C PRO A 48 5.43 -28.77 -12.26
N LEU A 49 4.57 -27.81 -11.92
CA LEU A 49 4.71 -27.01 -10.70
C LEU A 49 4.04 -27.74 -9.52
N PRO A 50 4.50 -27.50 -8.28
CA PRO A 50 3.82 -28.01 -7.09
C PRO A 50 2.34 -27.59 -7.10
N LYS A 51 1.45 -28.56 -6.87
CA LYS A 51 -0.01 -28.31 -6.71
C LYS A 51 -0.40 -27.98 -5.28
N GLN A 52 0.51 -28.19 -4.34
CA GLN A 52 0.31 -27.86 -2.93
C GLN A 52 0.43 -26.35 -2.78
N ASP A 53 -0.48 -25.76 -2.01
CA ASP A 53 -0.35 -24.37 -1.61
C ASP A 53 0.97 -24.17 -0.86
N LEU A 54 1.53 -22.96 -0.97
CA LEU A 54 2.63 -22.59 -0.10
C LEU A 54 2.17 -22.71 1.37
N PRO A 55 3.03 -23.16 2.28
CA PRO A 55 2.66 -23.30 3.69
C PRO A 55 2.20 -21.93 4.22
N SER A 56 0.94 -21.87 4.64
CA SER A 56 0.38 -20.67 5.27
C SER A 56 0.86 -20.61 6.71
N PRO A 57 1.51 -19.53 7.15
CA PRO A 57 1.91 -19.39 8.55
C PRO A 57 0.66 -19.38 9.44
N ASP A 58 0.68 -20.15 10.53
CA ASP A 58 -0.33 -20.01 11.57
C ASP A 58 -0.03 -18.76 12.40
N LEU A 59 -0.82 -17.71 12.20
CA LEU A 59 -0.66 -16.44 12.90
C LEU A 59 -1.39 -16.40 14.24
N ARG A 60 -2.22 -17.40 14.58
CA ARG A 60 -2.99 -17.41 15.83
C ARG A 60 -2.12 -17.21 17.08
N PRO A 61 -0.97 -17.90 17.24
CA PRO A 61 -0.13 -17.71 18.43
C PRO A 61 0.39 -16.28 18.58
N TYR A 62 0.71 -15.61 17.47
CA TYR A 62 1.15 -14.21 17.47
C TYR A 62 0.01 -13.27 17.85
N LEU A 63 -1.18 -13.50 17.30
CA LEU A 63 -2.37 -12.70 17.60
C LEU A 63 -2.81 -12.87 19.06
N ASP A 64 -2.79 -14.09 19.58
CA ASP A 64 -3.12 -14.39 20.97
C ASP A 64 -2.11 -13.75 21.93
N ALA A 65 -0.81 -13.87 21.64
CA ALA A 65 0.24 -13.21 22.41
C ALA A 65 0.11 -11.69 22.36
N LEU A 66 -0.21 -11.12 21.19
CA LEU A 66 -0.40 -9.68 21.03
C LEU A 66 -1.60 -9.17 21.81
N ALA A 67 -2.69 -9.95 21.85
CA ALA A 67 -3.87 -9.63 22.66
C ALA A 67 -3.59 -9.66 24.17
N ALA A 68 -2.65 -10.50 24.61
CA ALA A 68 -2.21 -10.59 26.00
C ALA A 68 -1.09 -9.58 26.36
N ALA A 69 -0.55 -8.84 25.40
CA ALA A 69 0.53 -7.89 25.66
C ALA A 69 0.01 -6.67 26.43
N GLU A 70 0.65 -6.35 27.54
CA GLU A 70 0.31 -5.23 28.43
C GLU A 70 1.25 -4.03 28.24
N THR A 71 2.37 -4.22 27.55
CA THR A 71 3.41 -3.20 27.38
C THR A 71 3.87 -3.05 25.94
N PRO A 72 4.36 -1.86 25.54
CA PRO A 72 4.96 -1.64 24.22
C PRO A 72 6.12 -2.60 23.91
N ALA A 73 6.94 -2.97 24.91
CA ALA A 73 8.03 -3.92 24.72
C ALA A 73 7.55 -5.35 24.43
N GLN A 74 6.46 -5.81 25.06
CA GLN A 74 5.87 -7.12 24.76
C GLN A 74 5.30 -7.14 23.34
N ALA A 75 4.51 -6.14 22.97
CA ALA A 75 3.96 -6.00 21.62
C ALA A 75 5.08 -5.95 20.55
N SER A 76 6.16 -5.22 20.85
CA SER A 76 7.34 -5.14 20.01
C SER A 76 8.05 -6.49 19.86
N ALA A 77 8.31 -7.21 20.96
CA ALA A 77 8.95 -8.51 20.92
C ALA A 77 8.18 -9.52 20.05
N ILE A 78 6.85 -9.53 20.15
CA ILE A 78 5.97 -10.38 19.33
C ILE A 78 6.03 -9.97 17.85
N THR A 79 5.97 -8.66 17.58
CA THR A 79 6.03 -8.12 16.22
C THR A 79 7.36 -8.47 15.55
N ARG A 80 8.49 -8.25 16.24
CA ARG A 80 9.83 -8.60 15.74
C ARG A 80 9.97 -10.10 15.45
N HIS A 81 9.48 -10.95 16.37
CA HIS A 81 9.49 -12.40 16.13
C HIS A 81 8.67 -12.80 14.89
N LEU A 82 7.53 -12.14 14.64
CA LEU A 82 6.74 -12.39 13.42
C LEU A 82 7.50 -11.92 12.17
N LEU A 83 8.11 -10.74 12.21
CA LEU A 83 8.87 -10.19 11.07
C LEU A 83 10.07 -11.08 10.72
N ASP A 84 10.83 -11.54 11.71
CA ASP A 84 11.95 -12.47 11.54
C ASP A 84 11.47 -13.81 10.94
N ALA A 85 10.33 -14.33 11.38
CA ALA A 85 9.75 -15.56 10.85
C ALA A 85 9.20 -15.40 9.42
N ALA A 86 8.70 -14.21 9.06
CA ALA A 86 8.13 -13.92 7.74
C ALA A 86 9.19 -13.56 6.68
N GLU A 87 10.35 -13.05 7.10
CA GLU A 87 11.41 -12.56 6.20
C GLU A 87 11.79 -13.57 5.10
N PRO A 88 12.06 -14.86 5.39
CA PRO A 88 12.49 -15.80 4.35
C PRO A 88 11.46 -15.99 3.24
N VAL A 89 10.17 -15.99 3.58
CA VAL A 89 9.08 -16.16 2.60
C VAL A 89 8.92 -14.89 1.75
N LEU A 90 8.97 -13.72 2.37
CA LEU A 90 8.90 -12.44 1.65
C LEU A 90 10.11 -12.25 0.72
N GLN A 91 11.30 -12.68 1.14
CA GLN A 91 12.50 -12.68 0.32
C GLN A 91 12.36 -13.63 -0.87
N ALA A 92 11.90 -14.87 -0.66
CA ALA A 92 11.69 -15.83 -1.75
C ALA A 92 10.69 -15.32 -2.81
N VAL A 93 9.60 -14.68 -2.38
CA VAL A 93 8.63 -14.05 -3.29
C VAL A 93 9.26 -12.88 -4.05
N SER A 94 10.03 -12.03 -3.36
CA SER A 94 10.74 -10.92 -3.99
C SER A 94 11.72 -11.41 -5.07
N ASP A 95 12.52 -12.43 -4.76
CA ASP A 95 13.50 -13.01 -5.67
C ASP A 95 12.84 -13.58 -6.94
N TYR A 96 11.72 -14.29 -6.79
CA TYR A 96 10.95 -14.78 -7.93
C TYR A 96 10.43 -13.63 -8.80
N LEU A 97 9.87 -12.58 -8.21
CA LEU A 97 9.36 -11.42 -8.95
C LEU A 97 10.49 -10.67 -9.68
N VAL A 98 11.68 -10.57 -9.09
CA VAL A 98 12.88 -10.04 -9.76
C VAL A 98 13.28 -10.93 -10.94
N ALA A 99 13.27 -12.25 -10.77
CA ALA A 99 13.59 -13.19 -11.83
C ALA A 99 12.58 -13.10 -13.00
N ALA A 100 11.29 -13.04 -12.68
CA ALA A 100 10.21 -12.87 -13.66
C ALA A 100 10.34 -11.54 -14.41
N ALA A 101 10.60 -10.44 -13.71
CA ALA A 101 10.85 -9.14 -14.34
C ALA A 101 12.06 -9.15 -15.29
N ARG A 102 13.10 -9.92 -14.97
CA ARG A 102 14.31 -10.05 -15.78
C ARG A 102 14.21 -11.13 -16.85
N TRP A 103 13.10 -11.86 -16.94
CA TRP A 103 12.94 -12.98 -17.85
C TRP A 103 13.32 -12.57 -19.28
N ARG A 104 14.23 -13.33 -19.89
CA ARG A 104 14.79 -13.07 -21.24
C ARG A 104 15.32 -11.64 -21.43
N GLY A 105 15.76 -10.97 -20.36
CA GLY A 105 16.30 -9.61 -20.41
C GLY A 105 15.25 -8.50 -20.54
N GLN A 106 13.95 -8.79 -20.37
CA GLN A 106 12.87 -7.85 -20.62
C GLN A 106 12.95 -6.54 -19.82
N ASN A 107 13.58 -6.54 -18.64
CA ASN A 107 13.73 -5.32 -17.83
C ASN A 107 14.75 -4.30 -18.40
N ARG A 108 15.71 -4.73 -19.23
CA ARG A 108 16.77 -3.85 -19.73
C ARG A 108 16.18 -2.86 -20.74
N GLY A 109 16.25 -1.56 -20.43
CA GLY A 109 15.69 -0.50 -21.28
C GLY A 109 14.16 -0.44 -21.29
N ALA A 110 13.48 -1.18 -20.40
CA ALA A 110 12.03 -1.15 -20.33
C ALA A 110 11.53 0.18 -19.78
N GLU A 111 10.49 0.73 -20.43
CA GLU A 111 9.86 1.99 -20.03
C GLU A 111 9.28 1.94 -18.61
N PRO A 112 9.25 3.08 -17.89
CA PRO A 112 8.49 3.20 -16.65
C PRO A 112 7.04 2.73 -16.82
N GLY A 113 6.53 1.98 -15.84
CA GLY A 113 5.16 1.45 -15.89
C GLY A 113 4.98 0.21 -16.78
N SER A 114 6.02 -0.23 -17.51
CA SER A 114 5.96 -1.50 -18.24
C SER A 114 5.86 -2.71 -17.29
N PRO A 115 5.34 -3.86 -17.77
CA PRO A 115 5.21 -5.09 -16.95
C PRO A 115 6.48 -5.48 -16.17
N PRO A 116 7.71 -5.50 -16.74
CA PRO A 116 8.91 -5.82 -15.97
C PRO A 116 9.22 -4.79 -14.88
N LYS A 117 8.92 -3.50 -15.08
CA LYS A 117 9.05 -2.47 -14.03
C LYS A 117 8.00 -2.63 -12.93
N MET A 118 6.77 -3.02 -13.28
CA MET A 118 5.72 -3.31 -12.31
C MET A 118 6.11 -4.52 -11.43
N LEU A 119 6.67 -5.57 -12.02
CA LEU A 119 7.17 -6.73 -11.28
C LEU A 119 8.34 -6.37 -10.35
N MET A 120 9.28 -5.52 -10.78
CA MET A 120 10.34 -4.99 -9.92
C MET A 120 9.77 -4.17 -8.75
N ALA A 121 8.76 -3.34 -9.00
CA ALA A 121 8.11 -2.58 -7.95
C ALA A 121 7.36 -3.50 -6.96
N ALA A 122 6.71 -4.56 -7.45
CA ALA A 122 6.09 -5.57 -6.62
C ALA A 122 7.12 -6.30 -5.73
N ALA A 123 8.26 -6.71 -6.30
CA ALA A 123 9.35 -7.33 -5.56
C ALA A 123 9.88 -6.43 -4.43
N SER A 124 10.08 -5.14 -4.72
CA SER A 124 10.47 -4.16 -3.72
C SER A 124 9.43 -4.02 -2.62
N ARG A 125 8.14 -3.95 -2.97
CA ARG A 125 7.04 -3.81 -2.00
C ARG A 125 6.91 -5.01 -1.07
N SER A 126 7.20 -6.23 -1.54
CA SER A 126 7.24 -7.42 -0.69
C SER A 126 8.20 -7.26 0.48
N LEU A 127 9.35 -6.61 0.26
CA LEU A 127 10.36 -6.36 1.30
C LEU A 127 10.09 -5.08 2.10
N SER A 128 9.46 -4.07 1.48
CA SER A 128 9.14 -2.81 2.17
C SER A 128 8.22 -3.02 3.37
N VAL A 129 7.39 -4.07 3.41
CA VAL A 129 6.55 -4.39 4.57
C VAL A 129 7.40 -4.59 5.83
N LEU A 130 8.54 -5.31 5.73
CA LEU A 130 9.43 -5.54 6.87
C LEU A 130 10.02 -4.22 7.39
N ALA A 131 10.54 -3.39 6.49
CA ALA A 131 11.15 -2.10 6.84
C ALA A 131 10.13 -1.11 7.44
N ILE A 132 8.91 -1.05 6.88
CA ILE A 132 7.85 -0.18 7.39
C ILE A 132 7.39 -0.64 8.78
N ALA A 133 7.24 -1.95 8.98
CA ALA A 133 6.85 -2.52 10.27
C ALA A 133 7.92 -2.29 11.34
N ASP A 134 9.21 -2.51 11.02
CA ASP A 134 10.33 -2.21 11.92
C ASP A 134 10.37 -0.71 12.29
N GLN A 135 10.22 0.17 11.32
CA GLN A 135 10.18 1.61 11.57
C GLN A 135 9.01 2.00 12.48
N ALA A 136 7.83 1.41 12.28
CA ALA A 136 6.66 1.64 13.12
C ALA A 136 6.87 1.14 14.55
N ASP A 137 7.47 -0.04 14.71
CA ASP A 137 7.80 -0.62 16.02
C ASP A 137 8.80 0.25 16.79
N LEU A 138 9.89 0.68 16.12
CA LEU A 138 10.86 1.59 16.71
C LEU A 138 10.25 2.95 17.09
N ALA A 139 9.31 3.46 16.29
CA ALA A 139 8.59 4.68 16.63
C ALA A 139 7.74 4.52 17.90
N ALA A 140 7.05 3.38 18.04
CA ALA A 140 6.28 3.05 19.24
C ALA A 140 7.17 2.91 20.49
N LEU A 141 8.32 2.24 20.35
CA LEU A 141 9.29 2.12 21.43
C LEU A 141 9.88 3.46 21.83
N ARG A 142 10.23 4.33 20.88
CA ARG A 142 10.71 5.69 21.19
C ARG A 142 9.66 6.47 21.97
N ALA A 143 8.40 6.42 21.57
CA ALA A 143 7.34 7.09 22.32
C ALA A 143 7.22 6.59 23.77
N ALA A 144 7.51 5.31 24.03
CA ALA A 144 7.42 4.72 25.36
C ALA A 144 8.67 4.96 26.23
N TYR A 145 9.86 4.92 25.65
CA TYR A 145 11.13 4.92 26.39
C TYR A 145 11.93 6.22 26.27
N ASP A 146 11.74 6.99 25.20
CA ASP A 146 12.47 8.23 24.91
C ASP A 146 11.52 9.30 24.32
N PRO A 147 10.50 9.73 25.09
CA PRO A 147 9.56 10.73 24.62
C PRO A 147 10.29 12.08 24.44
N ALA A 148 10.02 12.75 23.33
CA ALA A 148 10.56 14.09 23.09
C ALA A 148 10.22 15.03 24.27
N PRO A 149 11.15 15.89 24.69
CA PRO A 149 10.91 16.80 25.80
C PRO A 149 9.69 17.68 25.50
N THR A 150 8.76 17.74 26.45
CA THR A 150 7.59 18.60 26.32
C THR A 150 8.07 20.05 26.21
N PRO A 151 7.60 20.84 25.21
CA PRO A 151 7.94 22.25 25.14
C PRO A 151 7.58 22.92 26.47
N PRO A 152 8.41 23.83 27.00
CA PRO A 152 8.09 24.54 28.23
C PRO A 152 6.74 25.24 28.05
N THR A 153 5.82 25.00 28.98
CA THR A 153 4.54 25.70 29.00
C THR A 153 4.84 27.21 29.02
N PRO A 154 4.32 28.00 28.06
CA PRO A 154 4.54 29.43 28.07
C PRO A 154 4.06 29.98 29.42
N PRO A 155 4.84 30.85 30.08
CA PRO A 155 4.48 31.35 31.40
C PRO A 155 3.09 31.99 31.32
N HIS A 156 2.22 31.58 32.24
CA HIS A 156 0.89 32.15 32.38
C HIS A 156 1.06 33.65 32.57
N ARG A 157 0.72 34.44 31.55
CA ARG A 157 0.77 35.89 31.61
C ARG A 157 -0.09 36.32 32.79
N PRO A 158 0.45 36.98 33.83
CA PRO A 158 -0.39 37.59 34.85
C PRO A 158 -1.30 38.58 34.14
N THR A 159 -2.61 38.50 34.38
CA THR A 159 -3.56 39.55 34.06
C THR A 159 -3.14 40.81 34.81
N GLY A 160 -2.33 41.64 34.14
CA GLY A 160 -1.92 42.94 34.64
C GLY A 160 -3.13 43.88 34.79
N PRO A 161 -3.11 44.82 35.73
CA PRO A 161 -4.25 45.67 36.04
C PRO A 161 -4.48 46.74 34.96
N GLY A 162 -5.75 46.87 34.55
CA GLY A 162 -6.41 48.09 34.08
C GLY A 162 -5.70 48.96 33.03
N LEU A 163 -6.23 48.97 31.80
CA LEU A 163 -5.96 50.05 30.85
C LEU A 163 -6.42 51.40 31.44
N PRO A 164 -5.63 52.49 31.31
CA PRO A 164 -6.09 53.83 31.68
C PRO A 164 -7.18 54.32 30.70
N PRO A 165 -8.07 55.23 31.15
CA PRO A 165 -9.22 55.66 30.35
C PRO A 165 -8.79 56.45 29.10
N ALA A 166 -9.56 56.27 28.02
CA ALA A 166 -9.33 56.91 26.72
C ALA A 166 -9.46 58.44 26.79
N SER A 167 -8.55 59.14 26.12
CA SER A 167 -8.58 60.61 25.97
C SER A 167 -9.62 61.07 24.94
N PRO A 168 -10.22 62.27 25.09
CA PRO A 168 -11.32 62.74 24.23
C PRO A 168 -10.86 63.63 23.06
N GLY A 169 -11.50 63.46 21.89
CA GLY A 169 -11.43 64.34 20.70
C GLY A 169 -11.49 63.50 19.41
N THR A 170 -12.22 63.81 18.33
CA THR A 170 -12.93 65.02 17.83
C THR A 170 -13.88 64.53 16.66
N PRO A 171 -14.76 65.38 16.07
CA PRO A 171 -16.08 65.00 15.52
C PRO A 171 -16.09 64.46 14.06
N PRO A 172 -17.25 63.95 13.57
CA PRO A 172 -17.31 63.23 12.29
C PRO A 172 -17.42 64.16 11.07
N ALA A 173 -16.59 63.90 10.05
CA ALA A 173 -16.83 64.35 8.69
C ALA A 173 -17.57 63.24 7.92
N GLY A 174 -18.80 63.52 7.50
CA GLY A 174 -19.70 62.53 6.90
C GLY A 174 -19.39 62.17 5.44
N PRO A 175 -20.14 61.22 4.86
CA PRO A 175 -20.27 61.08 3.43
C PRO A 175 -21.66 61.52 2.94
N THR A 176 -21.65 62.45 1.98
CA THR A 176 -22.74 62.79 1.07
C THR A 176 -22.93 61.65 0.08
N HIS A 177 -24.11 61.05 -0.05
CA HIS A 177 -24.59 60.51 -1.33
C HIS A 177 -26.12 60.39 -1.33
N SER A 178 -26.73 61.15 -2.23
CA SER A 178 -28.13 61.04 -2.64
C SER A 178 -28.17 60.72 -4.13
N ARG A 179 -28.75 59.58 -4.50
CA ARG A 179 -29.80 59.47 -5.53
C ARG A 179 -30.43 58.08 -5.51
#